data_AF-A0A2S9SVD2-F1
#
_entry.id   AF-A0A2S9SVD2-F1
#
_cell.length_a   1.000
_cell.length_b   1.000
_cell.length_c   1.000
_cell.angle_alpha   90.00
_cell.angle_beta   90.00
_cell.angle_gamma   90.00
#
_symmetry.space_group_name_H-M   'P 1'
#
loop_
_entity.id
_entity.type
_entity.pdbx_description
1 polymer ?
#
loop_
_entity_poly.entity_id
_entity_poly.type
_entity_poly.pdbx_seq_one_letter_code
_entity_poly.pdbx_strand_id
1 'polypeptide(L)'
;MSILNKKTIQQVFHAIKQSRIFTINDFKIEFPDKGNILVKIEFRASSKYSFSIEENLISDNIFSLTLSKPKDEKLVLQTVEIPGNIKNFERITHENIDECINVILSWLYNLDTELKNDFSFELEEQAELEEFEQKLNEKFPDDNERFSKEEKEILIEKINDLLKRVEQLEENQHKEQQIKVLEDSKKELEKYPKKAWYLKIYNRIHNINNGFILINSIKDNLQKFLNF
;
A
#
# COMPACT_ATOMS: atom_id res chain seq x y z
N MET A 1 -38.77 2.54 13.80
CA MET A 1 -37.89 2.10 12.70
C MET A 1 -38.29 2.89 11.48
N SER A 2 -37.39 3.71 10.95
CA SER A 2 -37.69 4.69 9.90
C SER A 2 -37.34 4.10 8.55
N ILE A 3 -38.34 3.89 7.69
CA ILE A 3 -38.11 3.58 6.28
C ILE A 3 -37.74 4.89 5.60
N LEU A 4 -36.59 4.94 4.92
CA LEU A 4 -36.21 6.12 4.16
C LEU A 4 -37.30 6.47 3.15
N ASN A 5 -37.68 7.75 3.12
CA ASN A 5 -38.66 8.20 2.16
C ASN A 5 -38.10 8.12 0.72
N LYS A 6 -38.99 8.06 -0.27
CA LYS A 6 -38.61 7.93 -1.68
C LYS A 6 -37.71 9.07 -2.18
N LYS A 7 -37.84 10.28 -1.62
CA LYS A 7 -37.01 11.44 -1.96
C LYS A 7 -35.55 11.20 -1.54
N THR A 8 -35.32 10.73 -0.32
CA THR A 8 -33.98 10.43 0.21
C THR A 8 -33.32 9.29 -0.57
N ILE A 9 -34.08 8.25 -0.91
CA ILE A 9 -33.59 7.17 -1.79
C ILE A 9 -33.15 7.73 -3.15
N GLN A 10 -33.96 8.61 -3.76
CA GLN A 10 -33.60 9.26 -5.02
C GLN A 10 -32.35 10.12 -4.91
N GLN A 11 -32.15 10.82 -3.78
CA GLN A 11 -30.94 11.61 -3.54
C GLN A 11 -29.68 10.74 -3.49
N VAL A 12 -29.73 9.57 -2.84
CA VAL A 12 -28.61 8.59 -2.82
C VAL A 12 -28.25 8.15 -4.24
N PHE A 13 -29.24 7.72 -5.03
CA PHE A 13 -29.00 7.34 -6.42
C PHE A 13 -28.46 8.50 -7.27
N HIS A 14 -28.93 9.71 -7.01
CA HIS A 14 -28.46 10.90 -7.71
C HIS A 14 -27.00 11.23 -7.37
N ALA A 15 -26.61 11.13 -6.10
CA ALA A 15 -25.22 11.34 -5.67
C ALA A 15 -24.25 10.38 -6.39
N ILE A 16 -24.62 9.11 -6.53
CA ILE A 16 -23.80 8.14 -7.28
C ILE A 16 -23.76 8.49 -8.78
N LYS A 17 -24.91 8.84 -9.39
CA LYS A 17 -24.97 9.23 -10.82
C LYS A 17 -24.19 10.50 -11.14
N GLN A 18 -24.00 11.40 -10.18
CA GLN A 18 -23.21 12.60 -10.37
C GLN A 18 -21.72 12.30 -10.50
N SER A 19 -21.26 11.16 -9.98
CA SER A 19 -19.89 10.71 -10.20
C SER A 19 -19.62 10.48 -11.68
N ARG A 20 -18.47 10.98 -12.16
CA ARG A 20 -17.96 10.69 -13.51
C ARG A 20 -17.07 9.45 -13.54
N ILE A 21 -16.77 8.88 -12.38
CA ILE A 21 -15.78 7.81 -12.22
C ILE A 21 -16.48 6.45 -12.23
N PHE A 22 -17.59 6.34 -11.49
CA PHE A 22 -18.37 5.12 -11.37
C PHE A 22 -19.82 5.33 -11.79
N THR A 23 -20.46 4.24 -12.19
CA THR A 23 -21.89 4.17 -12.51
C THR A 23 -22.65 3.47 -11.39
N ILE A 24 -23.98 3.61 -11.35
CA ILE A 24 -24.81 2.84 -10.39
C ILE A 24 -24.60 1.33 -10.53
N ASN A 25 -24.34 0.85 -11.74
CA ASN A 25 -24.21 -0.59 -11.99
C ASN A 25 -22.96 -1.18 -11.35
N ASP A 26 -21.97 -0.36 -11.00
CA ASP A 26 -20.77 -0.80 -10.29
C ASP A 26 -21.05 -1.11 -8.82
N PHE A 27 -22.24 -0.74 -8.31
CA PHE A 27 -22.62 -0.90 -6.92
C PHE A 27 -23.84 -1.80 -6.72
N LYS A 28 -23.87 -2.42 -5.55
CA LYS A 28 -25.04 -3.07 -4.97
C LYS A 28 -25.56 -2.16 -3.86
N ILE A 29 -26.74 -1.61 -4.04
CA ILE A 29 -27.33 -0.62 -3.13
C ILE A 29 -28.54 -1.26 -2.47
N GLU A 30 -28.52 -1.30 -1.14
CA GLU A 30 -29.57 -1.87 -0.30
C GLU A 30 -30.09 -0.80 0.66
N PHE A 31 -31.40 -0.84 0.92
CA PHE A 31 -32.09 -0.01 1.90
C PHE A 31 -32.78 -0.94 2.88
N PRO A 32 -32.09 -1.39 3.95
CA PRO A 32 -32.66 -2.34 4.90
C PRO A 32 -33.87 -1.75 5.63
N ASP A 33 -34.97 -2.50 5.70
CA ASP A 33 -36.19 -2.07 6.42
C ASP A 33 -36.08 -2.21 7.95
N LYS A 34 -35.03 -2.89 8.43
CA LYS A 34 -34.83 -3.23 9.84
C LYS A 34 -33.36 -3.08 10.23
N GLY A 35 -33.13 -2.57 11.43
CA GLY A 35 -31.79 -2.35 11.99
C GLY A 35 -31.45 -0.87 12.09
N ASN A 36 -30.18 -0.59 12.34
CA ASN A 36 -29.61 0.75 12.40
C ASN A 36 -29.11 1.25 11.03
N ILE A 37 -29.01 0.40 10.01
CA ILE A 37 -28.51 0.77 8.69
C ILE A 37 -29.65 1.33 7.84
N LEU A 38 -29.51 2.58 7.41
CA LEU A 38 -30.45 3.25 6.51
C LEU A 38 -30.11 3.01 5.04
N VAL A 39 -28.82 3.01 4.71
CA VAL A 39 -28.32 2.84 3.34
C VAL A 39 -27.08 1.97 3.41
N LYS A 40 -26.94 1.03 2.48
CA LYS A 40 -25.72 0.26 2.26
C LYS A 40 -25.37 0.25 0.78
N ILE A 41 -24.17 0.66 0.45
CA ILE A 41 -23.61 0.70 -0.90
C ILE A 41 -22.36 -0.19 -0.88
N GLU A 42 -22.37 -1.28 -1.63
CA GLU A 42 -21.22 -2.18 -1.77
C GLU A 42 -20.68 -2.13 -3.18
N PHE A 43 -19.35 -2.09 -3.34
CA PHE A 43 -18.73 -2.19 -4.65
C PHE A 43 -18.82 -3.63 -5.17
N ARG A 44 -19.40 -3.82 -6.37
CA ARG A 44 -19.69 -5.18 -6.87
C ARG A 44 -18.45 -6.00 -7.18
N ALA A 45 -17.40 -5.37 -7.70
CA ALA A 45 -16.18 -6.08 -8.07
C ALA A 45 -15.38 -6.53 -6.83
N SER A 46 -15.60 -5.92 -5.66
CA SER A 46 -15.00 -6.36 -4.41
C SER A 46 -15.82 -5.94 -3.20
N SER A 47 -16.39 -6.92 -2.49
CA SER A 47 -17.20 -6.71 -1.28
C SER A 47 -16.40 -6.18 -0.09
N LYS A 48 -15.08 -6.02 -0.23
CA LYS A 48 -14.22 -5.40 0.79
C LYS A 48 -14.42 -3.89 0.87
N TYR A 49 -14.98 -3.26 -0.16
CA TYR A 49 -15.28 -1.83 -0.19
C TYR A 49 -16.78 -1.58 -0.04
N SER A 50 -17.14 -0.70 0.90
CA SER A 50 -18.53 -0.40 1.22
C SER A 50 -18.69 0.97 1.87
N PHE A 51 -19.87 1.54 1.69
CA PHE A 51 -20.34 2.73 2.37
C PHE A 51 -21.70 2.44 3.00
N SER A 52 -21.90 2.83 4.26
CA SER A 52 -23.21 2.78 4.89
C SER A 52 -23.57 4.06 5.63
N ILE A 53 -24.86 4.35 5.69
CA ILE A 53 -25.43 5.38 6.56
C ILE A 53 -26.17 4.65 7.67
N GLU A 54 -25.85 4.97 8.92
CA GLU A 54 -26.35 4.31 10.12
C GLU A 54 -26.96 5.31 11.11
N GLU A 55 -28.04 4.92 11.79
CA GLU A 55 -28.61 5.59 12.97
C GLU A 55 -28.11 4.88 14.24
N ASN A 56 -27.23 5.52 15.00
CA ASN A 56 -26.69 4.95 16.22
C ASN A 56 -27.08 5.77 17.44
N LEU A 57 -27.27 5.09 18.59
CA LEU A 57 -27.46 5.74 19.88
C LEU A 57 -26.10 5.94 20.53
N ILE A 58 -25.70 7.19 20.76
CA ILE A 58 -24.49 7.52 21.51
C ILE A 58 -24.90 8.01 22.90
N SER A 59 -24.21 7.50 23.92
CA SER A 59 -24.30 8.01 25.29
C SER A 59 -23.08 8.89 25.58
N ASP A 60 -23.31 10.13 26.04
CA ASP A 60 -22.29 11.17 26.25
C ASP A 60 -21.37 10.96 27.49
N ASN A 61 -20.99 9.71 27.83
CA ASN A 61 -20.32 9.48 29.11
C ASN A 61 -19.06 8.60 29.02
N ILE A 62 -17.92 9.25 28.76
CA ILE A 62 -16.59 8.64 28.94
C ILE A 62 -16.08 8.83 30.39
N PHE A 63 -16.73 9.66 31.23
CA PHE A 63 -16.26 9.92 32.61
C PHE A 63 -17.38 10.21 33.63
N SER A 64 -18.29 9.26 33.93
CA SER A 64 -19.03 9.38 35.20
C SER A 64 -19.23 8.04 35.91
N LEU A 65 -18.45 7.87 36.98
CA LEU A 65 -18.63 6.87 38.05
C LEU A 65 -19.67 7.34 39.07
N THR A 66 -20.77 7.95 38.63
CA THR A 66 -21.79 8.49 39.55
C THR A 66 -23.17 7.93 39.24
N LEU A 67 -23.69 7.17 40.22
CA LEU A 67 -25.05 6.68 40.31
C LEU A 67 -26.06 7.83 40.06
N SER A 68 -27.09 7.52 39.27
CA SER A 68 -28.41 8.19 39.25
C SER A 68 -28.59 9.42 38.34
N LYS A 69 -28.43 9.27 37.02
CA LYS A 69 -29.20 10.06 36.02
C LYS A 69 -29.66 9.17 34.87
N PRO A 70 -30.87 9.36 34.31
CA PRO A 70 -31.26 8.69 33.08
C PRO A 70 -30.23 9.05 32.00
N LYS A 71 -29.75 8.04 31.27
CA LYS A 71 -28.84 8.25 30.13
C LYS A 71 -29.59 9.07 29.09
N ASP A 72 -29.12 10.28 28.82
CA ASP A 72 -29.55 11.02 27.63
C ASP A 72 -28.87 10.35 26.43
N GLU A 73 -29.51 9.31 25.90
CA GLU A 73 -29.09 8.65 24.67
C GLU A 73 -29.51 9.53 23.49
N LYS A 74 -28.52 10.05 22.76
CA LYS A 74 -28.77 10.85 21.56
C LYS A 74 -28.69 9.96 20.33
N LEU A 75 -29.76 9.94 19.54
CA LEU A 75 -29.74 9.33 18.22
C LEU A 75 -28.93 10.23 17.28
N VAL A 76 -27.90 9.67 16.67
CA VAL A 76 -27.04 10.36 15.71
C VAL A 76 -26.99 9.61 14.39
N LEU A 77 -26.75 10.35 13.32
CA LEU A 77 -26.50 9.79 12.00
C LEU A 77 -24.99 9.65 11.80
N GLN A 78 -24.58 8.51 11.29
CA GLN A 78 -23.18 8.22 11.00
C GLN A 78 -23.00 7.65 9.61
N THR A 79 -21.92 8.02 8.93
CA THR A 79 -21.41 7.29 7.78
C THR A 79 -20.35 6.30 8.23
N VAL A 80 -20.32 5.12 7.61
CA VAL A 80 -19.25 4.14 7.74
C VAL A 80 -18.66 3.90 6.35
N GLU A 81 -17.37 4.15 6.20
CA GLU A 81 -16.71 4.34 4.91
C GLU A 81 -15.51 3.40 4.79
N ILE A 82 -15.50 2.58 3.73
CA ILE A 82 -14.44 1.64 3.38
C ILE A 82 -14.21 1.70 1.86
N PRO A 83 -13.13 2.32 1.35
CA PRO A 83 -12.08 2.99 2.11
C PRO A 83 -12.60 4.32 2.70
N GLY A 84 -12.05 4.74 3.84
CA GLY A 84 -12.22 6.10 4.35
C GLY A 84 -11.25 7.08 3.69
N ASN A 85 -11.23 8.33 4.14
CA ASN A 85 -10.37 9.38 3.59
C ASN A 85 -8.92 9.29 4.09
N ILE A 86 -8.73 9.05 5.39
CA ILE A 86 -7.41 8.92 6.04
C ILE A 86 -7.17 7.47 6.48
N LYS A 87 -8.21 6.78 6.93
CA LYS A 87 -8.14 5.38 7.38
C LYS A 87 -8.89 4.46 6.43
N ASN A 88 -8.46 3.19 6.35
CA ASN A 88 -9.19 2.15 5.60
C ASN A 88 -10.64 1.97 6.08
N PHE A 89 -10.91 2.32 7.34
CA PHE A 89 -12.23 2.31 7.94
C PHE A 89 -12.45 3.65 8.66
N GLU A 90 -13.47 4.39 8.25
CA GLU A 90 -13.87 5.63 8.91
C GLU A 90 -15.33 5.59 9.33
N ARG A 91 -15.59 6.18 10.51
CA ARG A 91 -16.93 6.39 11.04
C ARG A 91 -17.07 7.86 11.39
N ILE A 92 -17.93 8.57 10.67
CA ILE A 92 -18.10 10.02 10.81
C ILE A 92 -19.53 10.30 11.27
N THR A 93 -19.70 11.20 12.22
CA THR A 93 -21.03 11.60 12.72
C THR A 93 -21.46 12.89 12.03
N HIS A 94 -22.72 12.93 11.58
CA HIS A 94 -23.30 14.03 10.80
C HIS A 94 -24.53 14.60 11.50
N GLU A 95 -24.86 15.86 11.22
CA GLU A 95 -26.02 16.52 11.83
C GLU A 95 -27.33 16.09 11.15
N ASN A 96 -27.28 15.76 9.87
CA ASN A 96 -28.45 15.42 9.06
C ASN A 96 -28.13 14.42 7.93
N ILE A 97 -29.19 13.90 7.31
CA ILE A 97 -29.08 12.88 6.25
C ILE A 97 -28.52 13.44 4.94
N ASP A 98 -28.75 14.73 4.66
CA ASP A 98 -28.24 15.37 3.44
C ASP A 98 -26.71 15.48 3.48
N GLU A 99 -26.13 15.75 4.64
CA GLU A 99 -24.68 15.67 4.89
C GLU A 99 -24.15 14.27 4.59
N CYS A 100 -24.75 13.22 5.17
CA CYS A 100 -24.34 11.84 4.90
C CYS A 100 -24.36 11.52 3.39
N ILE A 101 -25.37 12.00 2.67
CA ILE A 101 -25.50 11.78 1.21
C ILE A 101 -24.41 12.53 0.44
N ASN A 102 -24.05 13.74 0.85
CA ASN A 102 -22.98 14.51 0.21
C ASN A 102 -21.62 13.80 0.31
N VAL A 103 -21.39 13.03 1.38
CA VAL A 103 -20.14 12.26 1.56
C VAL A 103 -19.98 11.14 0.53
N ILE A 104 -21.07 10.65 -0.08
CA ILE A 104 -21.00 9.59 -1.10
C ILE A 104 -20.04 9.97 -2.23
N LEU A 105 -20.05 11.22 -2.69
CA LEU A 105 -19.15 11.68 -3.75
C LEU A 105 -17.68 11.62 -3.33
N SER A 106 -17.37 12.03 -2.10
CA SER A 106 -16.03 11.95 -1.54
C SER A 106 -15.57 10.49 -1.38
N TRP A 107 -16.45 9.61 -0.88
CA TRP A 107 -16.15 8.19 -0.77
C TRP A 107 -15.88 7.55 -2.14
N LEU A 108 -16.64 7.90 -3.18
CA LEU A 108 -16.39 7.43 -4.55
C LEU A 108 -15.03 7.88 -5.08
N TYR A 109 -14.59 9.09 -4.73
CA TYR A 109 -13.25 9.56 -5.08
C TYR A 109 -12.17 8.74 -4.35
N ASN A 110 -12.33 8.51 -3.04
CA ASN A 110 -11.40 7.71 -2.25
C ASN A 110 -11.30 6.27 -2.75
N LEU A 111 -12.43 5.67 -3.15
CA LEU A 111 -12.46 4.34 -3.76
C LEU A 111 -11.67 4.29 -5.08
N ASP A 112 -11.82 5.31 -5.93
CA ASP A 112 -11.04 5.40 -7.18
C ASP A 112 -9.54 5.53 -6.91
N THR A 113 -9.16 6.38 -5.96
CA THR A 113 -7.77 6.54 -5.53
C THR A 113 -7.20 5.23 -4.98
N GLU A 114 -7.94 4.54 -4.10
CA GLU A 114 -7.54 3.26 -3.52
C GLU A 114 -7.38 2.16 -4.57
N LEU A 115 -8.29 2.10 -5.56
CA LEU A 115 -8.20 1.14 -6.66
C LEU A 115 -7.03 1.40 -7.61
N LYS A 116 -6.59 2.66 -7.72
CA LYS A 116 -5.45 3.07 -8.56
C LYS A 116 -4.10 2.98 -7.83
N ASN A 117 -4.11 3.17 -6.52
CA ASN A 117 -2.93 3.08 -5.68
C ASN A 117 -2.66 1.62 -5.33
N ASP A 118 -2.02 0.89 -6.23
CA ASP A 118 -1.52 -0.45 -5.93
C ASP A 118 -0.22 -0.36 -5.12
N PHE A 119 -0.35 0.00 -3.85
CA PHE A 119 0.76 0.07 -2.89
C PHE A 119 1.28 -1.31 -2.49
N SER A 120 0.67 -2.40 -2.97
CA SER A 120 1.11 -3.76 -2.70
C SER A 120 2.51 -4.01 -3.25
N PHE A 121 2.83 -3.44 -4.41
CA PHE A 121 4.14 -3.55 -5.04
C PHE A 121 5.25 -2.93 -4.18
N GLU A 122 5.06 -1.71 -3.66
CA GLU A 122 6.06 -1.04 -2.81
C GLU A 122 6.28 -1.76 -1.46
N LEU A 123 5.23 -2.36 -0.90
CA LEU A 123 5.33 -3.14 0.35
C LEU A 123 6.06 -4.48 0.13
N GLU A 124 5.84 -5.14 -1.01
CA GLU A 124 6.58 -6.35 -1.38
C GLU A 124 8.07 -6.02 -1.58
N GLU A 125 8.42 -4.94 -2.27
CA GLU A 125 9.80 -4.48 -2.43
C GLU A 125 10.50 -4.21 -1.08
N GLN A 126 9.80 -3.57 -0.14
CA GLN A 126 10.34 -3.32 1.19
C GLN A 126 10.56 -4.62 1.98
N ALA A 127 9.62 -5.57 1.93
CA ALA A 127 9.75 -6.86 2.59
C ALA A 127 10.94 -7.68 2.05
N GLU A 128 11.17 -7.65 0.73
CA GLU A 128 12.34 -8.30 0.13
C GLU A 128 13.67 -7.67 0.58
N LEU A 129 13.70 -6.35 0.75
CA LEU A 129 14.88 -5.63 1.24
C LEU A 129 15.16 -5.97 2.71
N GLU A 130 14.11 -6.03 3.54
CA GLU A 130 14.22 -6.45 4.94
C GLU A 130 14.73 -7.90 5.08
N GLU A 131 14.26 -8.84 4.25
CA GLU A 131 14.77 -10.22 4.24
C GLU A 131 16.24 -10.28 3.83
N PHE A 132 16.65 -9.48 2.85
CA PHE A 132 18.05 -9.41 2.42
C PHE A 132 18.97 -8.82 3.50
N GLU A 133 18.51 -7.76 4.19
CA GLU A 133 19.24 -7.15 5.30
C GLU A 133 19.42 -8.14 6.46
N GLN A 134 18.39 -8.91 6.80
CA GLN A 134 18.48 -9.96 7.81
C GLN A 134 19.55 -11.01 7.47
N LYS A 135 19.57 -11.51 6.23
CA LYS A 135 20.61 -12.46 5.77
C LYS A 135 22.01 -11.87 5.83
N LEU A 136 22.16 -10.57 5.53
CA LEU A 136 23.43 -9.88 5.66
C LEU A 136 23.88 -9.74 7.12
N ASN A 137 22.95 -9.44 8.03
CA ASN A 137 23.22 -9.36 9.47
C ASN A 137 23.69 -10.69 10.05
N GLU A 138 23.09 -11.80 9.62
CA GLU A 138 23.49 -13.15 10.04
C GLU A 138 24.88 -13.53 9.52
N LYS A 139 25.18 -13.19 8.26
CA LYS A 139 26.45 -13.56 7.61
C LYS A 139 27.62 -12.68 8.01
N PHE A 140 27.38 -11.37 8.17
CA PHE A 140 28.39 -10.37 8.50
C PHE A 140 27.98 -9.63 9.79
N PRO A 141 28.20 -10.23 10.96
CA PRO A 141 27.82 -9.63 12.25
C PRO A 141 28.67 -8.41 12.61
N ASP A 142 29.87 -8.26 12.02
CA ASP A 142 30.72 -7.08 12.19
C ASP A 142 30.49 -6.07 11.05
N ASP A 143 29.91 -4.92 11.40
CA ASP A 143 29.64 -3.82 10.47
C ASP A 143 30.89 -3.22 9.81
N ASN A 144 32.07 -3.44 10.39
CA ASN A 144 33.34 -2.92 9.89
C ASN A 144 34.15 -3.94 9.10
N GLU A 145 33.67 -5.18 8.95
CA GLU A 145 34.36 -6.24 8.24
C GLU A 145 34.67 -5.80 6.79
N ARG A 146 35.93 -5.95 6.36
CA ARG A 146 36.41 -5.56 5.03
C ARG A 146 36.71 -6.79 4.18
N PHE A 147 36.56 -6.66 2.88
CA PHE A 147 36.95 -7.72 1.95
C PHE A 147 38.45 -7.99 2.01
N SER A 148 38.80 -9.28 2.09
CA SER A 148 40.15 -9.79 1.81
C SER A 148 40.51 -9.59 0.33
N LYS A 149 41.79 -9.78 -0.02
CA LYS A 149 42.24 -9.64 -1.41
C LYS A 149 41.60 -10.69 -2.31
N GLU A 150 41.52 -11.91 -1.80
CA GLU A 150 40.93 -13.06 -2.48
C GLU A 150 39.44 -12.85 -2.75
N GLU A 151 38.68 -12.35 -1.75
CA GLU A 151 37.27 -12.02 -1.93
C GLU A 151 37.05 -10.91 -2.96
N LYS A 152 37.92 -9.89 -2.98
CA LYS A 152 37.85 -8.81 -3.97
C LYS A 152 38.09 -9.33 -5.37
N GLU A 153 39.08 -10.19 -5.57
CA GLU A 153 39.37 -10.78 -6.88
C GLU A 153 38.17 -11.59 -7.40
N ILE A 154 37.57 -12.42 -6.55
CA ILE A 154 36.35 -13.18 -6.88
C ILE A 154 35.18 -12.26 -7.25
N LEU A 155 34.98 -11.18 -6.47
CA LEU A 155 33.90 -10.22 -6.74
C LEU A 155 34.14 -9.44 -8.02
N ILE A 156 35.38 -9.01 -8.28
CA ILE A 156 35.76 -8.32 -9.50
C ILE A 156 35.51 -9.22 -10.72
N GLU A 157 35.90 -10.49 -10.67
CA GLU A 157 35.69 -11.43 -11.76
C GLU A 157 34.21 -11.57 -12.10
N LYS A 158 33.37 -11.74 -11.07
CA LYS A 158 31.94 -11.92 -11.27
C LYS A 158 31.22 -10.63 -11.69
N ILE A 159 31.66 -9.46 -11.22
CA ILE A 159 31.18 -8.16 -11.73
C ILE A 159 31.54 -8.00 -13.22
N ASN A 160 32.75 -8.40 -13.63
CA ASN A 160 33.16 -8.36 -15.04
C ASN A 160 32.32 -9.33 -15.89
N ASP A 161 31.94 -10.50 -15.37
CA ASP A 161 31.02 -11.41 -16.08
C ASP A 161 29.62 -10.78 -16.25
N LEU A 162 29.10 -10.12 -15.21
CA LEU A 162 27.85 -9.39 -15.29
C LEU A 162 27.90 -8.22 -16.29
N LEU A 163 29.00 -7.47 -16.32
CA LEU A 163 29.23 -6.40 -17.29
C LEU A 163 29.18 -6.94 -18.73
N LYS A 164 29.88 -8.04 -19.02
CA LYS A 164 29.85 -8.67 -20.35
C LYS A 164 28.46 -9.08 -20.77
N ARG A 165 27.66 -9.63 -19.84
CA ARG A 165 26.27 -9.99 -20.12
C ARG A 165 25.44 -8.77 -20.44
N VAL A 166 25.57 -7.69 -19.66
CA VAL A 166 24.85 -6.42 -19.90
C VAL A 166 25.24 -5.81 -21.25
N GLU A 167 26.53 -5.85 -21.62
CA GLU A 167 27.01 -5.38 -22.93
C GLU A 167 26.39 -6.15 -24.10
N GLN A 168 26.19 -7.48 -23.94
CA GLN A 168 25.60 -8.36 -24.94
C GLN A 168 24.07 -8.21 -25.10
N LEU A 169 23.38 -7.57 -24.16
CA LEU A 169 21.95 -7.31 -24.26
C LEU A 169 21.65 -6.24 -25.32
N GLU A 170 20.46 -6.33 -25.91
CA GLU A 170 19.92 -5.30 -26.81
C GLU A 170 19.94 -3.92 -26.13
N GLU A 171 20.17 -2.88 -26.92
CA GLU A 171 20.19 -1.48 -26.46
C GLU A 171 18.87 -1.16 -25.74
N ASN A 172 18.95 -0.71 -24.49
CA ASN A 172 17.79 -0.22 -23.76
C ASN A 172 18.15 1.06 -23.00
N GLN A 173 17.12 1.84 -22.64
CA GLN A 173 17.28 3.14 -21.98
C GLN A 173 18.01 3.09 -20.61
N HIS A 174 18.20 1.91 -20.04
CA HIS A 174 18.84 1.69 -18.74
C HIS A 174 20.24 1.07 -18.84
N LYS A 175 20.69 0.64 -20.02
CA LYS A 175 21.95 -0.10 -20.23
C LYS A 175 23.18 0.67 -19.74
N GLU A 176 23.27 1.95 -20.07
CA GLU A 176 24.36 2.81 -19.60
C GLU A 176 24.36 2.97 -18.07
N GLN A 177 23.18 3.08 -17.46
CA GLN A 177 23.03 3.19 -16.00
C GLN A 177 23.44 1.89 -15.30
N GLN A 178 23.11 0.74 -15.88
CA GLN A 178 23.51 -0.59 -15.38
C GLN A 178 25.03 -0.77 -15.40
N ILE A 179 25.67 -0.46 -16.53
CA ILE A 179 27.14 -0.51 -16.67
C ILE A 179 27.79 0.39 -15.64
N LYS A 180 27.29 1.61 -15.47
CA LYS A 180 27.80 2.56 -14.48
C LYS A 180 27.71 2.03 -13.04
N VAL A 181 26.58 1.42 -12.65
CA VAL A 181 26.44 0.86 -11.29
C VAL A 181 27.41 -0.27 -11.02
N LEU A 182 27.63 -1.16 -11.99
CA LEU A 182 28.59 -2.26 -11.86
C LEU A 182 30.04 -1.76 -11.79
N GLU A 183 30.41 -0.79 -12.62
CA GLU A 183 31.73 -0.16 -12.61
C GLU A 183 32.01 0.62 -11.32
N ASP A 184 31.02 1.37 -10.82
CA ASP A 184 31.15 2.10 -9.55
C ASP A 184 31.24 1.11 -8.38
N SER A 185 30.46 0.04 -8.40
CA SER A 185 30.51 -1.02 -7.39
C SER A 185 31.90 -1.67 -7.28
N LYS A 186 32.56 -1.91 -8.42
CA LYS A 186 33.93 -2.43 -8.47
C LYS A 186 34.94 -1.50 -7.78
N LYS A 187 34.85 -0.19 -8.02
CA LYS A 187 35.72 0.82 -7.38
C LYS A 187 35.45 0.95 -5.87
N GLU A 188 34.23 0.61 -5.45
CA GLU A 188 33.77 0.74 -4.08
C GLU A 188 34.18 -0.43 -3.17
N LEU A 189 34.60 -1.58 -3.73
CA LEU A 189 35.10 -2.74 -2.97
C LEU A 189 36.27 -2.41 -2.03
N GLU A 190 37.08 -1.41 -2.39
CA GLU A 190 38.21 -0.94 -1.56
C GLU A 190 37.76 -0.01 -0.43
N LYS A 191 36.59 0.63 -0.56
CA LYS A 191 36.18 1.76 0.29
C LYS A 191 35.08 1.42 1.28
N TYR A 192 34.28 0.39 1.01
CA TYR A 192 33.14 0.02 1.85
C TYR A 192 33.37 -1.27 2.64
N PRO A 193 32.82 -1.37 3.88
CA PRO A 193 32.67 -2.65 4.57
C PRO A 193 31.78 -3.60 3.78
N LYS A 194 31.94 -4.92 4.00
CA LYS A 194 31.23 -5.97 3.26
C LYS A 194 29.72 -5.73 3.26
N LYS A 195 29.16 -5.58 4.46
CA LYS A 195 27.72 -5.37 4.68
C LYS A 195 27.20 -4.12 3.95
N ALA A 196 27.86 -2.98 4.13
CA ALA A 196 27.48 -1.74 3.47
C ALA A 196 27.58 -1.82 1.94
N TRP A 197 28.61 -2.51 1.43
CA TRP A 197 28.79 -2.70 -0.01
C TRP A 197 27.68 -3.57 -0.61
N TYR A 198 27.36 -4.71 0.02
CA TYR A 198 26.31 -5.61 -0.45
C TYR A 198 24.92 -4.96 -0.42
N LEU A 199 24.59 -4.23 0.64
CA LEU A 199 23.31 -3.52 0.73
C LEU A 199 23.22 -2.42 -0.34
N LYS A 200 24.31 -1.66 -0.53
CA LYS A 200 24.34 -0.56 -1.49
C LYS A 200 24.24 -1.03 -2.94
N ILE A 201 24.93 -2.11 -3.31
CA ILE A 201 24.82 -2.67 -4.66
C ILE A 201 23.44 -3.27 -4.90
N TYR A 202 22.86 -3.97 -3.91
CA TYR A 202 21.51 -4.53 -3.98
C TYR A 202 20.48 -3.43 -4.25
N ASN A 203 20.47 -2.36 -3.45
CA ASN A 203 19.54 -1.25 -3.59
C ASN A 203 19.69 -0.53 -4.94
N ARG A 204 20.93 -0.34 -5.43
CA ARG A 204 21.18 0.29 -6.74
C ARG A 204 20.70 -0.58 -7.90
N ILE A 205 20.91 -1.89 -7.84
CA ILE A 205 20.44 -2.83 -8.86
C ILE A 205 18.91 -2.87 -8.86
N HIS A 206 18.29 -2.91 -7.68
CA HIS A 206 16.83 -2.93 -7.52
C HIS A 206 16.19 -1.66 -8.10
N ASN A 207 16.72 -0.48 -7.79
CA ASN A 207 16.18 0.82 -8.24
C ASN A 207 16.29 1.05 -9.77
N ILE A 208 17.23 0.40 -10.45
CA ILE A 208 17.34 0.47 -11.92
C ILE A 208 16.30 -0.42 -12.62
N ASN A 209 15.66 -1.35 -11.89
CA ASN A 209 15.04 -2.54 -12.46
C ASN A 209 13.50 -2.59 -12.48
N ASN A 210 12.78 -1.46 -12.44
CA ASN A 210 11.34 -1.41 -12.80
C ASN A 210 11.05 -1.83 -14.27
N GLY A 211 11.99 -2.47 -14.97
CA GLY A 211 11.88 -2.81 -16.38
C GLY A 211 12.54 -4.10 -16.87
N PHE A 212 13.10 -5.04 -16.07
CA PHE A 212 13.68 -6.26 -16.67
C PHE A 212 13.72 -7.57 -15.85
N ILE A 213 13.62 -8.67 -16.62
CA ILE A 213 13.62 -10.12 -16.32
C ILE A 213 14.92 -10.65 -15.64
N LEU A 214 15.97 -9.82 -15.49
CA LEU A 214 17.26 -10.22 -14.90
C LEU A 214 17.28 -10.30 -13.37
N ILE A 215 16.22 -9.83 -12.68
CA ILE A 215 16.09 -9.89 -11.22
C ILE A 215 16.35 -11.31 -10.74
N ASN A 216 15.73 -12.33 -11.34
CA ASN A 216 15.94 -13.70 -10.89
C ASN A 216 17.40 -14.13 -11.04
N SER A 217 18.08 -13.85 -12.16
CA SER A 217 19.47 -14.32 -12.33
C SER A 217 20.51 -13.58 -11.46
N ILE A 218 20.32 -12.27 -11.22
CA ILE A 218 21.26 -11.46 -10.42
C ILE A 218 20.93 -11.57 -8.94
N LYS A 219 19.64 -11.60 -8.55
CA LYS A 219 19.18 -11.93 -7.19
C LYS A 219 19.58 -13.36 -6.82
N ASP A 220 19.37 -14.34 -7.71
CA ASP A 220 19.84 -15.72 -7.47
C ASP A 220 21.35 -15.78 -7.38
N ASN A 221 22.09 -15.03 -8.21
CA ASN A 221 23.53 -15.00 -8.09
C ASN A 221 23.94 -14.35 -6.77
N LEU A 222 23.43 -13.16 -6.42
CA LEU A 222 23.70 -12.44 -5.16
C LEU A 222 23.30 -13.24 -3.91
N GLN A 223 22.19 -13.98 -3.95
CA GLN A 223 21.81 -14.91 -2.90
C GLN A 223 22.73 -16.14 -2.88
N LYS A 224 23.16 -16.67 -4.03
CA LYS A 224 24.20 -17.73 -4.08
C LYS A 224 25.56 -17.25 -3.60
N PHE A 225 25.90 -15.97 -3.80
CA PHE A 225 27.09 -15.33 -3.23
C PHE A 225 27.03 -15.28 -1.69
N LEU A 226 25.84 -15.20 -1.10
CA LEU A 226 25.65 -15.29 0.35
C LEU A 226 25.82 -16.72 0.89
N ASN A 227 25.81 -17.75 0.03
CA ASN A 227 25.96 -19.16 0.43
C ASN A 227 27.41 -19.71 0.32
N PHE A 228 28.41 -18.87 0.04
CA PHE A 228 29.85 -19.18 0.17
C PHE A 228 30.43 -18.58 1.44
#